data_AF-A0A529LRB4-F1
#
_entry.id   AF-A0A529LRB4-F1
#
_cell.length_a   1.000
_cell.length_b   1.000
_cell.length_c   1.000
_cell.angle_alpha   90.00
_cell.angle_beta   90.00
_cell.angle_gamma   90.00
#
_symmetry.space_group_name_H-M   'P 1'
#
loop_
_entity.id
_entity.type
_entity.pdbx_description
1 polymer ?
#
loop_
_entity_poly.entity_id
_entity_poly.type
_entity_poly.pdbx_seq_one_letter_code
_entity_poly.pdbx_strand_id
1 'polypeptide(L)'
;TILALIVAVPAAWSMAFSPSKRTKDILMWMLSTKMMPAVAVLFPIYLIFRDTGLLDSRIGLTVMLMLINLPIVVWMLYTYFREIPGEILEAARMDGASLWNEIIYVLTPMAVPGIASTMLLNIILAWNEAFWTIRLTTTNAAPLTAFIS
;
A
#
# COMPACT_ATOMS: atom_id res chain seq x y z
N THR A 1 -5.91 4.37 2.88
CA THR A 1 -6.28 3.34 1.89
C THR A 1 -6.16 3.80 0.44
N ILE A 2 -6.87 4.85 0.01
CA ILE A 2 -6.84 5.32 -1.39
C ILE A 2 -5.41 5.63 -1.86
N LEU A 3 -4.62 6.37 -1.06
CA LEU A 3 -3.22 6.66 -1.37
C LEU A 3 -2.37 5.39 -1.54
N ALA A 4 -2.61 4.36 -0.74
CA ALA A 4 -1.91 3.09 -0.87
C ALA A 4 -2.25 2.41 -2.21
N LEU A 5 -3.52 2.44 -2.63
CA LEU A 5 -3.95 1.86 -3.91
C LEU A 5 -3.36 2.61 -5.11
N ILE A 6 -3.32 3.94 -5.06
CA ILE A 6 -2.73 4.78 -6.13
C ILE A 6 -1.27 4.40 -6.38
N VAL A 7 -0.51 4.06 -5.32
CA VAL A 7 0.89 3.64 -5.43
C VAL A 7 0.99 2.14 -5.75
N ALA A 8 0.16 1.31 -5.11
CA ALA A 8 0.29 -0.13 -5.19
C ALA A 8 -0.18 -0.73 -6.52
N VAL A 9 -1.22 -0.17 -7.14
CA VAL A 9 -1.73 -0.63 -8.45
C VAL A 9 -0.65 -0.58 -9.53
N PRO A 10 0.02 0.57 -9.82
CA PRO A 10 1.07 0.61 -10.83
C PRO A 10 2.30 -0.23 -10.44
N ALA A 11 2.65 -0.28 -9.15
CA ALA A 11 3.75 -1.11 -8.67
C ALA A 11 3.49 -2.61 -8.90
N ALA A 12 2.32 -3.10 -8.48
CA ALA A 12 1.90 -4.48 -8.67
C ALA A 12 1.75 -4.83 -10.15
N TRP A 13 1.21 -3.92 -10.97
CA TRP A 13 1.10 -4.12 -12.42
C TRP A 13 2.48 -4.30 -13.06
N SER A 14 3.43 -3.41 -12.73
CA SER A 14 4.80 -3.52 -13.26
C SER A 14 5.43 -4.84 -12.86
N MET A 15 5.25 -5.27 -11.61
CA MET A 15 5.78 -6.54 -11.12
C MET A 15 5.12 -7.77 -11.76
N ALA A 16 3.82 -7.71 -12.04
CA ALA A 16 3.05 -8.85 -12.58
C ALA A 16 3.24 -9.02 -14.10
N PHE A 17 3.18 -7.93 -14.86
CA PHE A 17 3.16 -7.95 -16.33
C PHE A 17 4.45 -7.47 -17.00
N SER A 18 5.39 -6.91 -16.24
CA SER A 18 6.73 -6.56 -16.70
C SER A 18 7.79 -6.96 -15.66
N PRO A 19 7.85 -8.26 -15.27
CA PRO A 19 8.71 -8.69 -14.19
C PRO A 19 10.18 -8.48 -14.53
N SER A 20 10.89 -7.78 -13.64
CA SER A 20 12.36 -7.72 -13.67
C SER A 20 12.96 -8.94 -12.97
N LYS A 21 14.25 -9.19 -13.19
CA LYS A 21 15.00 -10.24 -12.45
C LYS A 21 14.93 -10.08 -10.92
N ARG A 22 14.63 -8.88 -10.42
CA ARG A 22 14.58 -8.54 -8.99
C ARG A 22 13.16 -8.49 -8.42
N THR A 23 12.12 -8.71 -9.22
CA THR A 23 10.73 -8.57 -8.76
C THR A 23 10.44 -9.42 -7.52
N LYS A 24 10.86 -10.69 -7.53
CA LYS A 24 10.68 -11.61 -6.39
C LYS A 24 11.43 -11.12 -5.15
N ASP A 25 12.66 -10.67 -5.30
CA ASP A 25 13.49 -10.17 -4.19
C ASP A 25 12.90 -8.89 -3.60
N ILE A 26 12.40 -7.98 -4.43
CA ILE A 26 11.73 -6.74 -3.98
C ILE A 26 10.46 -7.07 -3.22
N LEU A 27 9.62 -7.97 -3.73
CA LEU A 27 8.39 -8.39 -3.05
C LEU A 27 8.68 -9.04 -1.69
N MET A 28 9.69 -9.92 -1.62
CA MET A 28 10.12 -10.54 -0.37
C MET A 28 10.70 -9.51 0.61
N TRP A 29 11.52 -8.58 0.12
CA TRP A 29 12.07 -7.49 0.92
C TRP A 29 10.94 -6.61 1.48
N MET A 30 9.98 -6.21 0.66
CA MET A 30 8.80 -5.44 1.10
C MET A 30 8.06 -6.19 2.21
N LEU A 31 7.78 -7.49 2.03
CA LEU A 31 7.09 -8.28 3.04
C LEU A 31 7.91 -8.36 4.35
N SER A 32 9.24 -8.50 4.25
CA SER A 32 10.11 -8.52 5.43
C SER A 32 10.03 -7.22 6.23
N THR A 33 9.91 -6.06 5.56
CA THR A 33 9.75 -4.77 6.25
C THR A 33 8.42 -4.68 7.02
N LYS A 34 7.36 -5.34 6.55
CA LYS A 34 6.07 -5.41 7.26
C LYS A 34 6.16 -6.28 8.53
N MET A 35 7.02 -7.29 8.52
CA MET A 35 7.24 -8.21 9.65
C MET A 35 8.20 -7.63 10.69
N MET A 36 8.92 -6.56 10.36
CA MET A 36 9.81 -5.87 11.29
C MET A 36 8.99 -5.28 12.46
N PRO A 37 9.46 -5.43 13.71
CA PRO A 37 8.76 -4.85 14.86
C PRO A 37 8.78 -3.32 14.76
N ALA A 38 7.61 -2.70 14.84
CA ALA A 38 7.45 -1.25 14.72
C ALA A 38 8.30 -0.45 15.72
N VAL A 39 8.54 -1.01 16.91
CA VAL A 39 9.40 -0.42 17.95
C VAL A 39 10.84 -0.20 17.46
N ALA A 40 11.38 -1.08 16.62
CA ALA A 40 12.76 -0.99 16.15
C ALA A 40 13.00 0.22 15.22
N VAL A 41 11.95 0.72 14.56
CA VAL A 41 12.02 1.90 13.69
C VAL A 41 11.36 3.14 14.30
N LEU A 42 10.90 3.05 15.56
CA LEU A 42 10.18 4.13 16.23
C LEU A 42 11.00 5.42 16.32
N PHE A 43 12.23 5.34 16.85
CA PHE A 43 13.07 6.53 17.05
C PHE A 43 13.39 7.26 15.73
N PRO A 44 13.88 6.58 14.67
CA PRO A 44 14.11 7.24 13.38
C PRO A 44 12.87 7.90 12.81
N ILE A 45 11.72 7.21 12.83
CA ILE A 45 10.47 7.76 12.29
C ILE A 45 10.00 8.96 13.11
N TYR A 46 10.09 8.87 14.44
CA TYR A 46 9.75 9.98 15.32
C TYR A 46 10.59 11.23 15.04
N LEU A 47 11.90 11.08 14.86
CA LEU A 47 12.79 12.20 14.52
C LEU A 47 12.41 12.83 13.17
N ILE A 48 12.19 12.01 12.13
CA ILE A 48 11.75 12.49 10.82
C ILE A 48 10.44 13.29 10.95
N PHE A 49 9.45 12.75 11.68
CA PHE A 49 8.16 13.40 11.85
C PHE A 49 8.25 14.68 12.67
N ARG A 50 9.13 14.71 13.67
CA ARG A 50 9.39 15.91 14.47
C ARG A 50 10.03 17.01 13.63
N ASP A 51 11.10 16.67 12.91
CA ASP A 51 11.91 17.64 12.16
C ASP A 51 11.15 18.17 10.93
N THR A 52 10.20 17.38 10.40
CA THR A 52 9.29 17.80 9.31
C THR A 52 8.00 18.47 9.81
N GLY A 53 7.78 18.56 11.12
CA GLY A 53 6.54 19.15 11.69
C GLY A 53 5.28 18.31 11.46
N LEU A 54 5.42 17.00 11.19
CA LEU A 54 4.32 16.07 10.95
C LEU A 54 3.78 15.40 12.23
N LEU A 55 4.40 15.63 13.39
CA LEU A 55 3.85 15.20 14.69
C LEU A 55 2.47 15.82 14.95
N ASP A 56 1.59 15.06 15.60
CA ASP A 56 0.19 15.42 15.89
C ASP A 56 -0.62 15.89 14.65
N SER A 57 -0.20 15.48 13.45
CA SER A 57 -0.87 15.84 12.19
C SER A 57 -1.61 14.67 11.55
N ARG A 58 -2.82 14.95 11.03
CA ARG A 58 -3.61 13.96 10.27
C ARG A 58 -2.88 13.50 9.01
N ILE A 59 -2.12 14.39 8.38
CA ILE A 59 -1.35 14.10 7.17
C ILE A 59 -0.21 13.13 7.50
N GLY A 60 0.57 13.42 8.55
CA GLY A 60 1.64 12.54 9.02
C GLY A 60 1.12 11.15 9.35
N LEU A 61 0.03 11.06 10.12
CA LEU A 61 -0.59 9.78 10.45
C LEU A 61 -1.07 9.03 9.19
N THR A 62 -1.70 9.73 8.26
CA THR A 62 -2.18 9.12 7.00
C THR A 62 -1.02 8.54 6.18
N VAL A 63 0.08 9.28 6.05
CA VAL A 63 1.28 8.82 5.34
C VAL A 63 1.89 7.62 6.07
N MET A 64 1.97 7.65 7.40
CA MET A 64 2.53 6.54 8.18
C MET A 64 1.73 5.24 8.00
N LEU A 65 0.39 5.33 8.15
CA LEU A 65 -0.50 4.19 7.95
C LEU A 65 -0.47 3.67 6.51
N MET A 66 -0.29 4.57 5.53
CA MET A 66 -0.10 4.18 4.14
C MET A 66 1.20 3.39 3.96
N LEU A 67 2.33 3.91 4.45
CA LEU A 67 3.64 3.29 4.29
C LEU A 67 3.74 1.92 4.96
N ILE A 68 3.21 1.77 6.18
CA ILE A 68 3.30 0.49 6.90
C ILE A 68 2.45 -0.61 6.25
N ASN A 69 1.34 -0.25 5.61
CA ASN A 69 0.46 -1.20 4.94
C ASN A 69 0.77 -1.38 3.45
N LEU A 70 1.58 -0.51 2.85
CA LEU A 70 1.92 -0.57 1.43
C LEU A 70 2.50 -1.93 1.00
N PRO A 71 3.42 -2.57 1.75
CA PRO A 71 3.96 -3.87 1.38
C PRO A 71 2.90 -4.95 1.16
N ILE A 72 1.94 -5.07 2.08
CA ILE A 72 0.91 -6.11 2.00
C ILE A 72 -0.12 -5.80 0.93
N VAL A 73 -0.44 -4.51 0.71
CA VAL A 73 -1.33 -4.07 -0.38
C VAL A 73 -0.71 -4.39 -1.75
N VAL A 74 0.58 -4.06 -1.94
CA VAL A 74 1.31 -4.39 -3.19
C VAL A 74 1.36 -5.89 -3.40
N TRP A 75 1.67 -6.66 -2.36
CA TRP A 75 1.75 -8.11 -2.44
C TRP A 75 0.40 -8.73 -2.86
N MET A 76 -0.70 -8.35 -2.22
CA MET A 76 -2.04 -8.87 -2.55
C MET A 76 -2.46 -8.52 -3.98
N LEU A 77 -2.26 -7.27 -4.40
CA LEU A 77 -2.56 -6.87 -5.78
C LEU A 77 -1.69 -7.62 -6.78
N TYR A 78 -0.40 -7.81 -6.48
CA TYR A 78 0.50 -8.59 -7.32
C TYR A 78 0.01 -10.04 -7.46
N THR A 79 -0.35 -10.70 -6.35
CA THR A 79 -0.87 -12.08 -6.40
C THR A 79 -2.13 -12.18 -7.23
N TYR A 80 -3.03 -11.21 -7.12
CA TYR A 80 -4.26 -11.19 -7.91
C TYR A 80 -3.99 -10.90 -9.39
N PHE A 81 -3.16 -9.92 -9.70
CA PHE A 81 -2.80 -9.57 -11.09
C PHE A 81 -2.12 -10.72 -11.81
N ARG A 82 -1.38 -11.58 -11.08
CA ARG A 82 -0.76 -12.80 -11.61
C ARG A 82 -1.77 -13.86 -12.07
N GLU A 83 -3.03 -13.78 -11.65
CA GLU A 83 -4.11 -14.66 -12.10
C GLU A 83 -4.75 -14.17 -13.41
N ILE A 84 -4.54 -12.90 -13.78
CA ILE A 84 -5.07 -12.31 -15.01
C ILE A 84 -4.19 -12.75 -16.20
N PRO A 85 -4.78 -13.31 -17.27
CA PRO A 85 -4.03 -13.70 -18.47
C PRO A 85 -3.30 -12.50 -19.09
N GLY A 86 -1.98 -12.61 -19.25
CA GLY A 86 -1.15 -11.54 -19.79
C GLY A 86 -1.48 -11.21 -21.25
N GLU A 87 -2.02 -12.17 -22.00
CA GLU A 87 -2.39 -12.03 -23.40
C GLU A 87 -3.48 -10.96 -23.61
N ILE A 88 -4.35 -10.74 -22.62
CA ILE A 88 -5.38 -9.69 -22.67
C ILE A 88 -4.75 -8.31 -22.70
N LEU A 89 -3.68 -8.11 -21.91
CA LEU A 89 -2.96 -6.84 -21.85
C LEU A 89 -2.12 -6.64 -23.11
N GLU A 90 -1.52 -7.71 -23.64
CA GLU A 90 -0.81 -7.67 -24.91
C GLU A 90 -1.75 -7.29 -26.07
N ALA A 91 -2.95 -7.88 -26.13
CA ALA A 91 -3.96 -7.51 -27.13
C ALA A 91 -4.34 -6.02 -27.03
N ALA A 92 -4.58 -5.51 -25.82
CA ALA A 92 -4.86 -4.10 -25.62
C ALA A 92 -3.71 -3.18 -26.11
N ARG A 93 -2.44 -3.58 -25.91
CA ARG A 93 -1.28 -2.84 -26.43
C ARG A 93 -1.20 -2.90 -27.95
N MET A 94 -1.55 -4.03 -28.56
CA MET A 94 -1.63 -4.16 -30.02
C MET A 94 -2.71 -3.26 -30.62
N ASP A 95 -3.80 -3.02 -29.88
CA ASP A 95 -4.86 -2.05 -30.22
C ASP A 95 -4.46 -0.58 -29.96
N GLY A 96 -3.22 -0.33 -29.55
CA GLY A 96 -2.67 1.01 -29.32
C GLY A 96 -2.97 1.59 -27.94
N ALA A 97 -3.37 0.78 -26.95
CA ALA A 97 -3.55 1.26 -25.59
C ALA A 97 -2.21 1.74 -25.00
N SER A 98 -2.20 2.97 -24.48
CA SER A 98 -1.10 3.45 -23.63
C SER A 98 -1.12 2.71 -22.28
N LEU A 99 0.01 2.72 -21.56
CA LEU A 99 0.14 2.08 -20.24
C LEU A 99 -0.96 2.51 -19.26
N TRP A 100 -1.29 3.82 -19.23
CA TRP A 100 -2.35 4.32 -18.36
C TRP A 100 -3.73 3.85 -18.79
N ASN A 101 -3.99 3.77 -20.09
CA ASN A 101 -5.25 3.26 -20.60
C ASN A 101 -5.42 1.77 -20.31
N GLU A 102 -4.35 0.99 -20.46
CA GLU A 102 -4.31 -0.42 -20.09
C GLU A 102 -4.63 -0.60 -18.59
N ILE A 103 -3.98 0.16 -17.70
CA ILE A 103 -4.24 0.05 -16.26
C ILE A 103 -5.69 0.43 -15.93
N ILE A 104 -6.18 1.57 -16.44
CA ILE A 104 -7.48 2.13 -16.03
C ILE A 104 -8.66 1.39 -16.68
N TYR A 105 -8.57 1.09 -17.98
CA TYR A 105 -9.71 0.57 -18.76
C TYR A 105 -9.68 -0.94 -18.98
N VAL A 106 -8.53 -1.59 -18.82
CA VAL A 106 -8.41 -3.04 -19.04
C VAL A 106 -8.16 -3.76 -17.71
N LEU A 107 -7.06 -3.43 -17.03
CA LEU A 107 -6.66 -4.10 -15.79
C LEU A 107 -7.63 -3.82 -14.63
N THR A 108 -7.91 -2.55 -14.34
CA THR A 108 -8.68 -2.16 -13.15
C THR A 108 -10.06 -2.81 -13.11
N PRO A 109 -10.86 -2.83 -14.21
CA PRO A 109 -12.17 -3.48 -14.22
C PRO A 109 -12.08 -4.99 -13.95
N MET A 110 -11.11 -5.68 -14.56
CA MET A 110 -10.88 -7.10 -14.31
C MET A 110 -10.42 -7.37 -12.87
N ALA A 111 -9.66 -6.43 -12.29
CA ALA A 111 -9.12 -6.54 -10.96
C ALA A 111 -9.99 -5.98 -9.84
N VAL A 112 -11.21 -5.50 -10.14
CA VAL A 112 -12.14 -4.97 -9.12
C VAL A 112 -12.30 -5.91 -7.91
N PRO A 113 -12.51 -7.24 -8.06
CA PRO A 113 -12.67 -8.13 -6.91
C PRO A 113 -11.42 -8.22 -6.04
N GLY A 114 -10.24 -8.24 -6.68
CA GLY A 114 -8.93 -8.26 -6.00
C GLY A 114 -8.64 -6.94 -5.28
N ILE A 115 -8.90 -5.81 -5.94
CA ILE A 115 -8.75 -4.46 -5.39
C ILE A 115 -9.72 -4.27 -4.21
N ALA A 116 -10.97 -4.71 -4.33
CA ALA A 116 -11.97 -4.60 -3.26
C ALA A 116 -11.56 -5.40 -2.02
N SER A 117 -11.12 -6.66 -2.20
CA SER A 117 -10.62 -7.51 -1.11
C SER A 117 -9.40 -6.89 -0.42
N THR A 118 -8.45 -6.41 -1.22
CA THR A 118 -7.24 -5.73 -0.73
C THR A 118 -7.59 -4.46 0.04
N MET A 119 -8.53 -3.67 -0.48
CA MET A 119 -9.00 -2.42 0.13
C MET A 119 -9.64 -2.69 1.49
N LEU A 120 -10.51 -3.69 1.57
CA LEU A 120 -11.19 -4.09 2.79
C LEU A 120 -10.18 -4.54 3.86
N LEU A 121 -9.22 -5.39 3.50
CA LEU A 121 -8.19 -5.82 4.45
C LEU A 121 -7.35 -4.64 4.93
N ASN A 122 -6.94 -3.74 4.03
CA ASN A 122 -6.15 -2.56 4.40
C ASN A 122 -6.92 -1.62 5.35
N ILE A 123 -8.23 -1.48 5.18
CA ILE A 123 -9.06 -0.70 6.11
C ILE A 123 -9.07 -1.34 7.50
N ILE A 124 -9.25 -2.66 7.58
CA ILE A 124 -9.20 -3.40 8.86
C ILE A 124 -7.84 -3.21 9.54
N LEU A 125 -6.74 -3.37 8.79
CA LEU A 125 -5.38 -3.21 9.32
C LEU A 125 -5.12 -1.77 9.79
N ALA A 126 -5.50 -0.77 8.98
CA ALA A 126 -5.32 0.63 9.35
C ALA A 126 -6.17 1.04 10.56
N TRP A 127 -7.39 0.51 10.69
CA TRP A 127 -8.26 0.77 11.83
C TRP A 127 -7.73 0.16 13.13
N ASN A 128 -7.14 -1.03 13.04
CA ASN A 128 -6.57 -1.74 14.19
C ASN A 128 -5.17 -1.25 14.58
N GLU A 129 -4.56 -0.34 13.81
CA GLU A 129 -3.20 0.12 14.04
C GLU A 129 -3.13 1.20 15.14
N ALA A 130 -3.04 0.75 16.39
CA ALA A 130 -2.96 1.62 17.56
C ALA A 130 -1.54 2.13 17.85
N PHE A 131 -0.49 1.34 17.53
CA PHE A 131 0.88 1.62 17.96
C PHE A 131 1.38 2.96 17.41
N TRP A 132 1.32 3.14 16.09
CA TRP A 132 1.77 4.40 15.48
C TRP A 132 0.86 5.56 15.81
N THR A 133 -0.44 5.29 15.91
CA THR A 133 -1.40 6.35 16.13
C THR A 133 -1.20 7.00 17.51
N ILE A 134 -1.05 6.21 18.57
CA ILE A 134 -0.82 6.74 19.93
C ILE A 134 0.57 7.39 20.07
N ARG A 135 1.58 6.95 19.30
CA ARG A 135 2.94 7.51 19.38
C ARG A 135 3.12 8.80 18.60
N LEU A 136 2.38 8.97 17.50
CA LEU A 136 2.48 10.13 16.63
C LEU A 136 1.42 11.19 16.89
N THR A 137 0.36 10.85 17.65
CA THR A 137 -0.69 11.80 18.05
C THR A 137 -0.68 11.95 19.57
N THR A 138 -0.73 13.19 20.06
CA THR A 138 -0.60 13.48 21.50
C THR A 138 -1.82 14.20 22.06
N THR A 139 -2.60 14.95 21.26
CA THR A 139 -3.80 15.64 21.79
C THR A 139 -4.92 15.93 20.77
N ASN A 140 -4.65 16.19 19.49
CA ASN A 140 -5.70 16.64 18.54
C ASN A 140 -6.15 15.62 17.47
N ALA A 141 -5.37 14.55 17.25
CA ALA A 141 -5.62 13.57 16.17
C ALA A 141 -5.84 12.13 16.68
N ALA A 142 -6.28 11.97 17.93
CA ALA A 142 -6.52 10.66 18.53
C ALA A 142 -7.69 9.92 17.84
N PRO A 143 -7.51 8.65 17.41
CA PRO A 143 -8.57 7.80 16.92
C PRO A 143 -9.43 7.28 18.08
N LEU A 144 -10.65 6.83 17.78
CA LEU A 144 -11.59 6.26 18.76
C LEU A 144 -10.99 5.17 19.67
N THR A 145 -9.97 4.44 19.20
CA THR A 145 -9.27 3.39 19.95
C THR A 145 -8.42 3.91 21.11
N ALA A 146 -7.97 5.17 21.09
CA ALA A 146 -7.21 5.77 22.18
C ALA A 146 -8.05 6.05 23.44
N PHE A 147 -9.38 6.05 23.33
CA PHE A 147 -10.30 6.28 24.44
C PHE A 147 -10.77 4.99 25.13
N ILE A 148 -10.42 3.81 24.59
CA ILE A 148 -10.91 2.50 25.06
C ILE A 148 -9.81 1.69 25.78
N SER A 149 -8.58 2.20 25.88
CA SER A 149 -7.47 1.61 26.64
C SER A 149 -7.16 2.42 27.89
#